data_AF-A0A1X7J315-F1
#
_entry.id   AF-A0A1X7J315-F1
#
_cell.length_a   1.000
_cell.length_b   1.000
_cell.length_c   1.000
_cell.angle_alpha   90.00
_cell.angle_beta   90.00
_cell.angle_gamma   90.00
#
_symmetry.space_group_name_H-M   'P 1'
#
loop_
_entity.id
_entity.type
_entity.pdbx_description
1 polymer ?
#
loop_
_entity_poly.entity_id
_entity_poly.type
_entity_poly.pdbx_seq_one_letter_code
_entity_poly.pdbx_strand_id
1 'polypeptide(L)'
;MSMQFSINISFPGNAAEAFRHYESIFGGELELLTYGDTPMEGLPFDPPRDAVAYATLNSDTVSIAGGDAMEDDAPGLRSDVYSLLLQFDSVAEAEGIINRFITGGAEVEMPFEQAP
;
A
#
# COMPACT_ATOMS: atom_id res chain seq x y z
N MET A 1 7.77 -15.44 18.04
CA MET A 1 7.50 -14.59 16.86
C MET A 1 8.51 -14.98 15.79
N SER A 2 8.03 -15.44 14.64
CA SER A 2 8.85 -15.52 13.42
C SER A 2 9.13 -14.11 12.93
N MET A 3 10.31 -13.87 12.37
CA MET A 3 10.67 -12.61 11.74
C MET A 3 9.87 -12.46 10.43
N GLN A 4 9.25 -11.29 10.23
CA GLN A 4 8.49 -10.96 9.02
C GLN A 4 9.12 -9.73 8.35
N PHE A 5 9.21 -9.75 7.03
CA PHE A 5 9.62 -8.60 6.23
C PHE A 5 8.37 -7.95 5.64
N SER A 6 8.25 -6.63 5.83
CA SER A 6 7.15 -5.83 5.32
C SER A 6 7.72 -4.56 4.69
N ILE A 7 7.15 -4.16 3.56
CA ILE A 7 7.40 -2.82 3.04
C ILE A 7 6.63 -1.81 3.89
N ASN A 8 7.20 -0.62 4.09
CA ASN A 8 6.52 0.48 4.79
C ASN A 8 6.32 1.65 3.84
N ILE A 9 5.08 2.08 3.65
CA ILE A 9 4.71 3.14 2.69
C ILE A 9 4.09 4.32 3.44
N SER A 10 4.59 5.53 3.17
CA SER A 10 4.01 6.78 3.68
C SER A 10 3.14 7.42 2.58
N PHE A 11 1.84 7.50 2.79
CA PHE A 11 0.86 7.95 1.80
C PHE A 11 0.57 9.45 1.91
N PRO A 12 0.22 10.13 0.82
CA PRO A 12 -0.11 11.56 0.81
C PRO A 12 -1.56 11.84 1.26
N GLY A 13 -1.99 11.26 2.38
CA GLY A 13 -3.34 11.49 2.95
C GLY A 13 -4.44 10.56 2.43
N ASN A 14 -4.10 9.53 1.65
CA ASN A 14 -5.04 8.56 1.08
C ASN A 14 -4.74 7.10 1.49
N ALA A 15 -4.02 6.87 2.60
CA ALA A 15 -3.68 5.53 3.06
C ALA A 15 -4.91 4.63 3.22
N ALA A 16 -6.00 5.13 3.81
CA ALA A 16 -7.21 4.33 4.03
C ALA A 16 -7.80 3.79 2.72
N GLU A 17 -7.82 4.61 1.67
CA GLU A 17 -8.29 4.21 0.33
C GLU A 17 -7.30 3.22 -0.31
N ALA A 18 -5.99 3.53 -0.26
CA ALA A 18 -4.95 2.70 -0.85
C ALA A 18 -4.92 1.29 -0.23
N PHE A 19 -4.98 1.18 1.10
CA PHE A 19 -4.99 -0.10 1.79
C PHE A 19 -6.24 -0.93 1.48
N ARG A 20 -7.42 -0.30 1.41
CA ARG A 20 -8.66 -1.00 0.99
C ARG A 20 -8.59 -1.45 -0.47
N HIS A 21 -7.96 -0.66 -1.33
CA HIS A 21 -7.72 -1.07 -2.72
C HIS A 21 -6.79 -2.29 -2.78
N TYR A 22 -5.68 -2.28 -2.03
CA TYR A 22 -4.76 -3.42 -1.96
C TYR A 22 -5.41 -4.67 -1.35
N GLU A 23 -6.19 -4.52 -0.29
CA GLU A 23 -7.00 -5.62 0.28
C GLU A 23 -7.97 -6.19 -0.76
N SER A 24 -8.60 -5.34 -1.59
CA SER A 24 -9.49 -5.83 -2.65
C SER A 24 -8.78 -6.63 -3.76
N ILE A 25 -7.48 -6.38 -3.96
CA ILE A 25 -6.66 -7.07 -4.98
C ILE A 25 -6.01 -8.34 -4.44
N PHE A 26 -5.43 -8.26 -3.24
CA PHE A 26 -4.63 -9.33 -2.63
C PHE A 26 -5.40 -10.16 -1.60
N GLY A 27 -6.55 -9.67 -1.13
CA GLY A 27 -7.22 -10.21 0.05
C GLY A 27 -6.36 -10.03 1.31
N GLY A 28 -6.55 -10.93 2.27
CA GLY A 28 -5.79 -10.95 3.52
C GLY A 28 -6.50 -10.24 4.67
N GLU A 29 -5.72 -9.91 5.69
CA GLU A 29 -6.17 -9.22 6.90
C GLU A 29 -5.65 -7.78 6.88
N LEU A 30 -6.58 -6.83 6.80
CA LEU A 30 -6.32 -5.41 6.89
C LEU A 30 -6.63 -4.91 8.31
N GLU A 31 -5.61 -4.37 8.97
CA GLU A 31 -5.75 -3.59 10.20
C GLU A 31 -5.48 -2.11 9.90
N LEU A 32 -6.41 -1.25 10.29
CA LEU A 32 -6.32 0.20 10.14
C LEU A 32 -6.51 0.88 11.49
N LEU A 33 -5.58 1.78 11.84
CA LEU A 33 -5.66 2.63 13.01
C LEU A 33 -5.58 4.10 12.58
N THR A 34 -6.64 4.86 12.83
CA THR A 34 -6.66 6.30 12.54
C THR A 34 -6.13 7.10 13.73
N TYR A 35 -5.68 8.33 13.48
CA TYR A 35 -5.32 9.25 14.56
C TYR A 35 -6.50 9.52 15.50
N GLY A 36 -7.73 9.52 15.00
CA GLY A 36 -8.96 9.67 15.78
C GLY A 36 -9.22 8.53 16.77
N ASP A 37 -8.64 7.35 16.54
CA ASP A 37 -8.70 6.18 17.42
C ASP A 37 -7.54 6.11 18.43
N THR A 38 -6.53 6.98 18.28
CA THR A 38 -5.36 7.03 19.16
C THR A 38 -5.45 8.14 20.20
N PRO A 39 -4.80 8.01 21.37
CA PRO A 39 -4.64 9.13 22.29
C PRO A 39 -3.80 10.23 21.63
N MET A 40 -4.45 11.34 21.28
CA MET A 40 -3.82 12.50 20.62
C MET A 40 -3.00 13.39 21.57
N GLU A 41 -3.03 13.10 22.87
CA GLU A 41 -2.32 13.88 23.89
C GLU A 41 -0.80 13.75 23.74
N GLY A 42 -0.11 14.88 23.51
CA GLY A 42 1.35 14.94 23.46
C GLY A 42 1.96 14.79 22.06
N LEU A 43 1.15 14.73 21.00
CA LEU A 43 1.65 14.81 19.63
C LEU A 43 2.20 16.22 19.34
N PRO A 44 3.32 16.36 18.61
CA PRO A 44 3.88 17.66 18.24
C PRO A 44 3.11 18.37 17.12
N PHE A 45 2.07 17.73 16.57
CA PHE A 45 1.20 18.22 15.49
C PHE A 45 -0.26 17.84 15.77
N ASP A 46 -1.19 18.45 15.03
CA ASP A 46 -2.63 18.18 15.11
C ASP A 46 -3.09 17.46 13.82
N PRO A 47 -3.07 16.11 13.78
CA PRO A 47 -3.42 15.37 12.57
C PRO A 47 -4.93 15.36 12.31
N PRO A 48 -5.35 15.27 11.03
CA PRO A 48 -6.74 14.99 10.70
C PRO A 48 -7.19 13.69 11.38
N ARG A 49 -8.37 13.69 12.00
CA ARG A 49 -8.87 12.52 12.75
C ARG A 49 -8.98 11.26 11.89
N ASP A 50 -9.35 11.44 10.62
CA ASP A 50 -9.55 10.34 9.67
C ASP A 50 -8.24 9.89 9.00
N ALA A 51 -7.13 10.60 9.21
CA ALA A 51 -5.83 10.19 8.69
C ALA A 51 -5.37 8.90 9.39
N VAL A 52 -4.75 8.01 8.61
CA VAL A 52 -4.26 6.72 9.09
C VAL A 52 -2.93 6.93 9.81
N ALA A 53 -2.91 6.66 11.11
CA ALA A 53 -1.69 6.69 11.90
C ALA A 53 -0.81 5.46 11.61
N TYR A 54 -1.45 4.29 11.50
CA TYR A 54 -0.77 3.06 11.15
C TYR A 54 -1.75 2.05 10.54
N ALA A 55 -1.25 1.29 9.58
CA ALA A 55 -1.97 0.25 8.88
C ALA A 55 -1.07 -0.94 8.61
N THR A 56 -1.65 -2.13 8.64
CA THR A 56 -0.99 -3.34 8.11
C THR A 56 -1.95 -4.12 7.24
N LEU A 57 -1.45 -4.61 6.10
CA LEU A 57 -2.13 -5.58 5.25
C LEU A 57 -1.23 -6.81 5.15
N ASN A 58 -1.72 -7.93 5.66
CA ASN A 58 -1.03 -9.20 5.60
C ASN A 58 -1.87 -10.20 4.80
N SER A 59 -1.32 -10.66 3.69
CA SER A 59 -1.90 -11.71 2.85
C SER A 59 -0.86 -12.80 2.62
N ASP A 60 -1.25 -13.86 1.93
CA ASP A 60 -0.31 -14.91 1.49
C ASP A 60 0.70 -14.40 0.44
N THR A 61 0.43 -13.25 -0.19
CA THR A 61 1.26 -12.68 -1.28
C THR A 61 2.10 -11.49 -0.82
N VAL A 62 1.52 -10.58 -0.03
CA VAL A 62 2.15 -9.33 0.37
C VAL A 62 2.02 -9.07 1.87
N SER A 63 3.04 -8.42 2.43
CA SER A 63 2.99 -7.78 3.75
C SER A 63 3.35 -6.30 3.57
N ILE A 64 2.37 -5.44 3.79
CA ILE A 64 2.46 -3.99 3.61
C ILE A 64 2.12 -3.33 4.95
N ALA A 65 2.98 -2.42 5.38
CA ALA A 65 2.72 -1.51 6.49
C ALA A 65 2.71 -0.07 5.97
N GLY A 66 2.10 0.85 6.71
CA GLY A 66 2.09 2.24 6.30
C GLY A 66 1.17 3.14 7.09
N GLY A 67 1.08 4.39 6.66
CA GLY A 67 0.22 5.41 7.22
C GLY A 67 0.27 6.69 6.38
N ASP A 68 -0.52 7.68 6.75
CA ASP A 68 -0.49 8.97 6.09
C ASP A 68 0.70 9.80 6.59
N ALA A 69 1.43 10.40 5.66
CA ALA A 69 2.48 11.35 5.96
C ALA A 69 1.86 12.65 6.48
N MET A 70 2.40 13.16 7.59
CA MET A 70 1.91 14.38 8.25
C MET A 70 2.69 15.64 7.84
N GLU A 71 3.71 15.46 7.00
CA GLU A 71 4.57 16.54 6.50
C GLU A 71 3.96 17.13 5.22
N ASP A 72 3.83 18.46 5.17
CA ASP A 72 3.29 19.18 4.00
C ASP A 72 4.13 18.97 2.73
N ASP A 73 5.40 18.57 2.88
CA ASP A 73 6.38 18.32 1.81
C ASP A 73 6.75 16.84 1.64
N ALA A 74 5.92 15.93 2.16
CA ALA A 74 6.14 14.50 2.01
C ALA A 74 6.37 14.12 0.53
N PRO A 75 7.44 13.39 0.20
CA PRO A 75 7.74 13.04 -1.18
C PRO A 75 6.65 12.15 -1.78
N GLY A 76 6.38 12.33 -3.07
CA GLY A 76 5.45 11.47 -3.79
C GLY A 76 5.89 10.00 -3.80
N LEU A 77 4.95 9.10 -4.08
CA LEU A 77 5.17 7.66 -4.04
C LEU A 77 5.99 7.11 -5.23
N ARG A 78 6.22 7.90 -6.29
CA ARG A 78 7.02 7.49 -7.45
C ARG A 78 8.48 7.33 -7.04
N SER A 79 9.09 6.19 -7.37
CA SER A 79 10.48 5.87 -7.05
C SER A 79 11.20 5.32 -8.28
N ASP A 80 12.36 5.89 -8.59
CA ASP A 80 13.30 5.33 -9.57
C ASP A 80 14.33 4.38 -8.92
N VAL A 81 14.25 4.20 -7.59
CA VAL A 81 15.24 3.46 -6.79
C VAL A 81 14.77 2.04 -6.47
N TYR A 82 13.47 1.83 -6.33
CA TYR A 82 12.90 0.54 -5.97
C TYR A 82 11.56 0.31 -6.69
N SER A 83 11.25 -0.96 -6.92
CA SER A 83 9.96 -1.44 -7.39
C SER A 83 9.55 -2.67 -6.58
N LEU A 84 8.24 -2.96 -6.56
CA LEU A 84 7.70 -4.15 -5.92
C LEU A 84 7.43 -5.17 -7.01
N LEU A 85 8.07 -6.34 -6.91
CA LEU A 85 7.93 -7.39 -7.90
C LEU A 85 7.01 -8.49 -7.36
N LEU A 86 5.99 -8.82 -8.14
CA LEU A 86 5.15 -9.98 -7.94
C LEU A 86 5.58 -11.09 -8.90
N GLN A 87 5.68 -12.31 -8.39
CA GLN A 87 6.02 -13.49 -9.18
C GLN A 87 4.83 -14.44 -9.22
N PHE A 88 4.58 -15.02 -10.38
CA PHE A 88 3.43 -15.89 -10.64
C PHE A 88 3.90 -17.19 -11.30
N ASP A 89 3.17 -18.26 -11.06
CA ASP A 89 3.44 -19.56 -11.67
C ASP A 89 2.90 -19.65 -13.10
N SER A 90 1.97 -18.76 -13.47
CA SER A 90 1.39 -18.69 -14.81
C SER A 90 1.19 -17.26 -15.33
N VAL A 91 1.25 -17.12 -16.65
CA VAL A 91 0.95 -15.86 -17.35
C VAL A 91 -0.49 -15.41 -17.07
N ALA A 92 -1.44 -16.34 -17.04
CA ALA A 92 -2.86 -16.04 -16.82
C ALA A 92 -3.12 -15.43 -15.42
N GLU A 93 -2.41 -15.86 -14.38
CA GLU A 93 -2.51 -15.28 -13.04
C GLU A 93 -1.94 -13.86 -13.01
N ALA A 94 -0.79 -13.65 -13.64
CA ALA A 94 -0.17 -12.34 -13.77
C ALA A 94 -1.10 -11.36 -14.51
N GLU A 95 -1.66 -11.77 -15.66
CA GLU A 95 -2.65 -11.00 -16.42
C GLU A 95 -3.89 -10.68 -15.58
N GLY A 96 -4.37 -11.63 -14.78
CA GLY A 96 -5.51 -11.44 -13.89
C GLY A 96 -5.25 -10.35 -12.84
N ILE A 97 -4.09 -10.35 -12.19
CA ILE A 97 -3.70 -9.31 -11.22
C ILE A 97 -3.49 -7.96 -11.91
N ILE A 98 -2.78 -7.94 -13.04
CA ILE A 98 -2.52 -6.72 -13.81
C ILE A 98 -3.84 -6.04 -14.20
N ASN A 99 -4.82 -6.81 -14.70
CA ASN A 99 -6.13 -6.29 -15.06
C ASN A 99 -6.88 -5.70 -13.85
N ARG A 100 -6.73 -6.27 -12.65
CA ARG A 100 -7.31 -5.69 -11.42
C ARG A 100 -6.70 -4.33 -11.09
N PHE A 101 -5.37 -4.20 -11.20
CA PHE A 101 -4.69 -2.91 -11.01
C PHE A 101 -5.11 -1.87 -12.06
N ILE A 102 -5.14 -2.24 -13.34
CA ILE A 102 -5.55 -1.33 -14.43
C ILE A 102 -7.01 -0.88 -14.24
N THR A 103 -7.91 -1.80 -13.86
CA THR A 103 -9.32 -1.46 -13.56
C THR A 103 -9.44 -0.50 -12.38
N GLY A 104 -8.51 -0.59 -11.42
CA GLY A 104 -8.37 0.34 -10.31
C GLY A 104 -7.75 1.70 -10.66
N GLY A 105 -7.34 1.91 -11.91
CA GLY A 105 -6.75 3.16 -12.38
C GLY A 105 -5.22 3.19 -12.41
N ALA A 106 -4.55 2.04 -12.30
CA ALA A 106 -3.09 1.98 -12.43
C ALA A 106 -2.62 2.34 -13.85
N GLU A 107 -1.49 3.05 -13.93
CA GLU A 107 -0.79 3.33 -15.18
C GLU A 107 0.11 2.14 -15.58
N VAL A 108 0.11 1.81 -16.87
CA VAL A 108 1.01 0.78 -17.42
C VAL A 108 2.27 1.46 -17.93
N GLU A 109 3.33 1.42 -17.13
CA GLU A 109 4.65 1.96 -17.50
C GLU A 109 5.37 1.06 -18.52
N MET A 110 5.18 -0.26 -18.44
CA MET A 110 5.80 -1.25 -19.32
C MET A 110 4.76 -2.30 -19.74
N PRO A 111 4.61 -2.59 -21.05
CA PRO A 111 3.73 -3.66 -21.51
C PRO A 111 4.12 -5.02 -20.93
N PHE A 112 3.13 -5.81 -20.53
CA PHE A 112 3.34 -7.18 -20.07
C PHE A 112 3.42 -8.12 -21.28
N GLU A 113 4.62 -8.26 -21.82
CA GLU A 113 4.89 -9.05 -23.02
C GLU A 113 6.10 -9.96 -22.81
N GLN A 114 6.18 -11.05 -23.59
CA GLN A 114 7.34 -11.92 -23.57
C GLN A 114 8.58 -11.16 -24.09
N ALA A 115 9.66 -11.18 -23.32
CA ALA A 115 10.94 -10.61 -23.74
C ALA A 115 11.43 -11.29 -25.05
N PRO A 116 12.02 -10.53 -25.99
CA PRO A 116 12.53 -11.05 -27.25
C PRO A 116 13.65 -12.07 -27.09
#